data_AF-A0A9E1RJZ8-F1
#
_entry.id   AF-A0A9E1RJZ8-F1
#
_cell.length_a   1.000
_cell.length_b   1.000
_cell.length_c   1.000
_cell.angle_alpha   90.00
_cell.angle_beta   90.00
_cell.angle_gamma   90.00
#
_symmetry.space_group_name_H-M   'P 1'
#
loop_
_entity.id
_entity.type
_entity.pdbx_description
1 polymer ?
#
loop_
_entity_poly.entity_id
_entity_poly.type
_entity_poly.pdbx_seq_one_letter_code
_entity_poly.pdbx_strand_id
1 'polypeptide(L)'
;MREETAELDNKYPAQVGERLRSIRRQKRMSLLDVEAASGKEFKASVLGAYERGERAISVPRLLRLAGLYTVPVAQLLPASEENLDADDRSLGMPFGARKTMTIDLERVRNLEGAEAELVNRYLRGIQVQRQDFNGKVLTVRSDDLRALACMLGVSSDAAVGQLELLGLAYRI
;
A
#
# COMPACT_ATOMS: atom_id res chain seq x y z
N MET A 1 -30.71 10.80 0.37
CA MET A 1 -29.50 11.45 -0.20
C MET A 1 -28.79 12.42 0.75
N ARG A 2 -29.49 13.21 1.61
CA ARG A 2 -28.83 14.10 2.60
C ARG A 2 -28.36 13.41 3.90
N GLU A 3 -29.00 12.32 4.29
CA GLU A 3 -28.65 11.59 5.53
C GLU A 3 -27.43 10.68 5.37
N GLU A 4 -27.22 10.14 4.16
CA GLU A 4 -26.12 9.23 3.82
C GLU A 4 -24.76 9.95 3.79
N THR A 5 -24.73 11.21 3.32
CA THR A 5 -23.53 12.07 3.36
C THR A 5 -23.11 12.46 4.78
N ALA A 6 -24.06 12.60 5.71
CA ALA A 6 -23.77 12.99 7.10
C ALA A 6 -23.18 11.82 7.92
N GLU A 7 -23.57 10.57 7.63
CA GLU A 7 -22.95 9.41 8.25
C GLU A 7 -21.54 9.13 7.74
N LEU A 8 -21.28 9.38 6.44
CA LEU A 8 -19.95 9.27 5.84
C LEU A 8 -18.97 10.30 6.45
N ASP A 9 -19.43 11.54 6.65
CA ASP A 9 -18.63 12.61 7.26
C ASP A 9 -18.18 12.30 8.69
N ASN A 10 -18.96 11.53 9.44
CA ASN A 10 -18.61 11.16 10.83
C ASN A 10 -17.74 9.89 10.90
N LYS A 11 -17.79 9.02 9.88
CA LYS A 11 -17.00 7.78 9.81
C LYS A 11 -15.61 8.01 9.18
N TYR A 12 -15.46 8.96 8.27
CA TYR A 12 -14.21 9.18 7.53
C TYR A 12 -13.00 9.55 8.44
N PRO A 13 -13.12 10.47 9.43
CA PRO A 13 -12.01 10.75 10.35
C PRO A 13 -11.58 9.54 11.17
N ALA A 14 -12.53 8.69 11.58
CA ALA A 14 -12.23 7.45 12.29
C ALA A 14 -11.48 6.44 11.41
N GLN A 15 -11.86 6.32 10.14
CA GLN A 15 -11.15 5.45 9.19
C GLN A 15 -9.72 5.93 8.91
N VAL A 16 -9.52 7.24 8.74
CA VAL A 16 -8.17 7.85 8.63
C VAL A 16 -7.35 7.59 9.90
N GLY A 17 -7.97 7.74 11.08
CA GLY A 17 -7.37 7.47 12.37
C GLY A 17 -6.89 6.01 12.51
N GLU A 18 -7.71 5.06 12.10
CA GLU A 18 -7.36 3.64 12.13
C GLU A 18 -6.19 3.33 11.17
N ARG A 19 -6.18 3.95 9.98
CA ARG A 19 -5.05 3.83 9.03
C ARG A 19 -3.74 4.36 9.61
N LEU A 20 -3.78 5.54 10.23
CA LEU A 20 -2.62 6.12 10.94
C LEU A 20 -2.08 5.18 12.02
N ARG A 21 -2.98 4.62 12.85
CA ARG A 21 -2.63 3.68 13.91
C ARG A 21 -1.99 2.40 13.37
N SER A 22 -2.57 1.84 12.31
CA SER A 22 -2.07 0.62 11.68
C SER A 22 -0.64 0.79 11.17
N ILE A 23 -0.37 1.88 10.44
CA ILE A 23 0.96 2.17 9.91
C ILE A 23 1.97 2.42 11.03
N ARG A 24 1.59 3.17 12.08
CA ARG A 24 2.46 3.38 13.24
C ARG A 24 2.85 2.05 13.92
N ARG A 25 1.87 1.16 14.11
CA ARG A 25 2.10 -0.19 14.67
C ARG A 25 2.97 -1.06 13.77
N GLN A 26 2.76 -1.00 12.46
CA GLN A 26 3.60 -1.71 11.48
C GLN A 26 5.06 -1.25 11.55
N LYS A 27 5.29 0.05 11.76
CA LYS A 27 6.63 0.63 11.99
C LYS A 27 7.16 0.41 13.42
N ARG A 28 6.41 -0.31 14.28
CA ARG A 28 6.72 -0.60 15.68
C ARG A 28 6.99 0.64 16.55
N MET A 29 6.35 1.76 16.23
CA MET A 29 6.51 3.00 16.99
C MET A 29 5.40 3.15 18.04
N SER A 30 5.76 3.52 19.26
CA SER A 30 4.82 3.98 20.28
C SER A 30 4.35 5.41 19.99
N LEU A 31 3.27 5.87 20.65
CA LEU A 31 2.86 7.28 20.53
C LEU A 31 3.95 8.24 21.01
N LEU A 32 4.71 7.84 22.04
CA LEU A 32 5.84 8.60 22.57
C LEU A 32 7.03 8.61 21.61
N ASP A 33 7.25 7.51 20.89
CA ASP A 33 8.34 7.41 19.90
C ASP A 33 8.07 8.36 18.73
N VAL A 34 6.82 8.47 18.30
CA VAL A 34 6.41 9.42 17.25
C VAL A 34 6.55 10.86 17.73
N GLU A 35 6.23 11.15 19.00
CA GLU A 35 6.46 12.47 19.59
C GLU A 35 7.95 12.83 19.61
N ALA A 36 8.81 11.89 20.02
CA ALA A 36 10.25 12.10 20.03
C ALA A 36 10.81 12.28 18.60
N ALA A 37 10.42 11.41 17.67
CA ALA A 37 10.90 11.44 16.28
C ALA A 37 10.44 12.68 15.51
N SER A 38 9.30 13.26 15.88
CA SER A 38 8.78 14.50 15.29
C SER A 38 9.27 15.79 15.95
N GLY A 39 10.19 15.72 16.92
CA GLY A 39 10.64 16.89 17.65
C GLY A 39 9.52 17.58 18.45
N LYS A 40 8.59 16.78 19.00
CA LYS A 40 7.39 17.22 19.75
C LYS A 40 6.32 17.95 18.92
N GLU A 41 6.40 17.90 17.58
CA GLU A 41 5.34 18.44 16.71
C GLU A 41 4.03 17.62 16.83
N PHE A 42 4.16 16.30 16.96
CA PHE A 42 3.06 15.37 17.17
C PHE A 42 3.08 14.83 18.59
N LYS A 43 2.55 15.61 19.54
CA LYS A 43 2.37 15.14 20.92
C LYS A 43 1.57 13.84 20.95
N ALA A 44 1.96 12.90 21.80
CA ALA A 44 1.33 11.59 21.93
C ALA A 44 -0.18 11.68 22.16
N SER A 45 -0.64 12.66 22.95
CA SER A 45 -2.06 12.93 23.21
C SER A 45 -2.82 13.36 21.95
N VAL A 46 -2.24 14.26 21.15
CA VAL A 46 -2.83 14.79 19.92
C VAL A 46 -2.89 13.70 18.85
N LEU A 47 -1.81 12.94 18.69
CA LEU A 47 -1.77 11.81 17.77
C LEU A 47 -2.80 10.74 18.18
N GLY A 48 -2.95 10.47 19.48
CA GLY A 48 -3.98 9.58 19.98
C GLY A 48 -5.42 10.04 19.65
N ALA A 49 -5.70 11.34 19.69
CA ALA A 49 -6.99 11.89 19.28
C ALA A 49 -7.24 11.73 17.78
N TYR A 50 -6.20 11.86 16.94
CA TYR A 50 -6.30 11.57 15.51
C TYR A 50 -6.58 10.09 15.26
N GLU A 51 -5.85 9.19 15.93
CA GLU A 51 -6.03 7.75 15.75
C GLU A 51 -7.41 7.23 16.14
N ARG A 52 -8.06 7.88 17.11
CA ARG A 52 -9.43 7.53 17.53
C ARG A 52 -10.52 8.20 16.69
N GLY A 53 -10.15 9.07 15.74
CA GLY A 53 -11.11 9.86 14.97
C GLY A 53 -11.81 10.97 15.76
N GLU A 54 -11.41 11.22 17.02
CA GLU A 54 -11.97 12.28 17.87
C GLU A 54 -11.61 13.68 17.36
N ARG A 55 -10.56 13.78 16.55
CA ARG A 55 -10.11 15.03 15.94
C ARG A 55 -9.75 14.81 14.48
N ALA A 56 -10.25 15.68 13.61
CA ALA A 56 -9.81 15.72 12.22
C ALA A 56 -8.36 16.19 12.11
N ILE A 57 -7.61 15.59 11.19
CA ILE A 57 -6.25 15.98 10.84
C ILE A 57 -6.24 16.80 9.55
N SER A 58 -5.54 17.94 9.57
CA SER A 58 -5.35 18.76 8.37
C SER A 58 -4.41 18.08 7.38
N VAL A 59 -4.63 18.26 6.06
CA VAL A 59 -3.77 17.71 5.00
C VAL A 59 -2.27 17.99 5.20
N PRO A 60 -1.80 19.21 5.57
CA PRO A 60 -0.38 19.45 5.79
C PRO A 60 0.23 18.63 6.93
N ARG A 61 -0.53 18.41 8.01
CA ARG A 61 -0.11 17.56 9.14
C ARG A 61 -0.07 16.09 8.75
N LEU A 62 -1.03 15.64 7.94
CA LEU A 62 -1.04 14.29 7.39
C LEU A 62 0.20 14.03 6.52
N LEU A 63 0.57 14.99 5.66
CA LEU A 63 1.78 14.92 4.83
C LEU A 63 3.06 14.82 5.66
N ARG A 64 3.15 15.56 6.77
CA ARG A 64 4.30 15.47 7.69
C ARG A 64 4.38 14.11 8.40
N LEU A 65 3.26 13.53 8.82
CA LEU A 65 3.22 12.16 9.36
C LEU A 65 3.60 11.11 8.31
N ALA A 66 3.15 11.27 7.06
CA ALA A 66 3.55 10.41 5.95
C ALA A 66 5.07 10.42 5.75
N GLY A 67 5.68 11.61 5.76
CA GLY A 67 7.14 11.75 5.72
C GLY A 67 7.84 11.04 6.89
N LEU A 68 7.34 11.24 8.11
CA LEU A 68 7.90 10.61 9.32
C LEU A 68 7.81 9.07 9.28
N TYR A 69 6.70 8.53 8.80
CA TYR A 69 6.52 7.08 8.62
C TYR A 69 7.18 6.52 7.36
N THR A 70 7.69 7.40 6.48
CA THR A 70 8.25 7.04 5.18
C THR A 70 7.25 6.23 4.34
N VAL A 71 6.02 6.73 4.26
CA VAL A 71 4.94 6.14 3.45
C VAL A 71 4.31 7.21 2.57
N PRO A 72 3.79 6.87 1.38
CA PRO A 72 2.98 7.80 0.58
C PRO A 72 1.76 8.30 1.36
N VAL A 73 1.43 9.59 1.24
CA VAL A 73 0.28 10.20 1.94
C VAL A 73 -1.05 9.50 1.60
N ALA A 74 -1.18 8.99 0.37
CA ALA A 74 -2.35 8.22 -0.06
C ALA A 74 -2.57 6.93 0.76
N GLN A 75 -1.51 6.33 1.34
CA GLN A 75 -1.65 5.15 2.20
C GLN A 75 -2.23 5.49 3.59
N LEU A 76 -2.19 6.76 4.00
CA LEU A 76 -2.81 7.22 5.25
C LEU A 76 -4.31 7.48 5.10
N LEU A 77 -4.82 7.53 3.88
CA LEU A 77 -6.24 7.72 3.59
C LEU A 77 -6.94 6.36 3.52
N PRO A 78 -8.22 6.29 3.93
CA PRO A 78 -9.04 5.11 3.67
C PRO A 78 -9.11 4.87 2.16
N ALA A 79 -8.95 3.61 1.75
CA ALA A 79 -9.20 3.22 0.38
C ALA A 79 -10.71 3.43 0.13
N SER A 80 -11.06 4.41 -0.70
CA SER A 80 -12.42 4.57 -1.19
C SER A 80 -12.78 3.30 -1.95
N GLU A 81 -13.90 2.67 -1.62
CA GLU A 81 -14.44 1.55 -2.41
C GLU A 81 -14.60 1.96 -3.89
N GLU A 82 -14.80 3.25 -4.16
CA GLU A 82 -14.92 3.85 -5.50
C GLU A 82 -13.59 4.05 -6.25
N ASN A 83 -12.44 4.06 -5.57
CA ASN A 83 -11.11 4.17 -6.23
C ASN A 83 -10.65 2.83 -6.84
N LEU A 84 -11.50 1.81 -6.79
CA LEU A 84 -11.31 0.56 -7.52
C LEU A 84 -11.68 0.72 -9.01
N ASP A 85 -12.43 1.74 -9.44
CA ASP A 85 -12.98 1.75 -10.80
C ASP A 85 -12.45 2.88 -11.72
N ALA A 86 -11.73 3.89 -11.20
CA ALA A 86 -11.45 5.11 -11.97
C ALA A 86 -10.16 5.12 -12.83
N ASP A 87 -9.27 4.13 -12.71
CA ASP A 87 -8.03 4.05 -13.51
C ASP A 87 -8.14 3.06 -14.70
N ASP A 88 -9.38 2.68 -15.05
CA ASP A 88 -9.69 1.72 -16.11
C ASP A 88 -9.45 2.29 -17.52
N ARG A 89 -8.21 2.14 -17.99
CA ARG A 89 -7.86 2.18 -19.42
C ARG A 89 -7.35 0.83 -19.90
N SER A 90 -8.00 -0.28 -19.52
CA SER A 90 -7.70 -1.57 -20.15
C SER A 90 -8.97 -2.24 -20.65
N LEU A 91 -9.23 -2.02 -21.95
CA LEU A 91 -9.99 -2.85 -22.87
C LEU A 91 -10.47 -4.20 -22.28
N GLY A 92 -11.75 -4.21 -21.87
CA GLY A 92 -12.67 -5.35 -21.91
C GLY A 92 -12.16 -6.70 -21.41
N MET A 93 -12.38 -6.99 -20.13
CA MET A 93 -12.79 -8.32 -19.66
C MET A 93 -13.48 -8.19 -18.27
N PRO A 94 -14.55 -8.97 -17.96
CA PRO A 94 -15.30 -8.82 -16.73
C PRO A 94 -14.59 -9.43 -15.51
N PHE A 95 -14.65 -8.71 -14.39
CA PHE A 95 -14.75 -9.18 -13.00
C PHE A 95 -14.09 -10.54 -12.65
N GLY A 96 -12.78 -10.52 -12.48
CA GLY A 96 -12.10 -11.41 -11.53
C GLY A 96 -11.63 -10.58 -10.35
N ALA A 97 -11.96 -11.01 -9.12
CA ALA A 97 -11.50 -10.39 -7.87
C ALA A 97 -10.04 -9.93 -8.01
N ARG A 98 -9.79 -8.60 -7.95
CA ARG A 98 -8.46 -8.05 -8.23
C ARG A 98 -7.50 -8.53 -7.15
N LYS A 99 -6.79 -9.61 -7.48
CA LYS A 99 -5.87 -10.33 -6.61
C LYS A 99 -4.59 -9.52 -6.49
N THR A 100 -4.56 -8.60 -5.54
CA THR A 100 -3.30 -7.95 -5.16
C THR A 100 -2.39 -8.99 -4.51
N MET A 101 -1.11 -8.96 -4.84
CA MET A 101 -0.13 -9.92 -4.32
C MET A 101 1.05 -9.15 -3.74
N THR A 102 1.56 -9.61 -2.59
CA THR A 102 2.78 -9.06 -2.02
C THR A 102 3.96 -9.91 -2.47
N ILE A 103 4.92 -9.27 -3.13
CA ILE A 103 6.16 -9.90 -3.61
C ILE A 103 7.30 -9.54 -2.68
N ASP A 104 8.05 -10.54 -2.24
CA ASP A 104 9.30 -10.39 -1.50
C ASP A 104 10.45 -10.05 -2.47
N LEU A 105 10.91 -8.80 -2.39
CA LEU A 105 11.96 -8.30 -3.28
C LEU A 105 13.35 -8.85 -2.92
N GLU A 106 13.59 -9.27 -1.68
CA GLU A 106 14.86 -9.90 -1.30
C GLU A 106 15.01 -11.25 -1.97
N ARG A 107 13.92 -12.04 -2.01
CA ARG A 107 13.94 -13.34 -2.67
C ARG A 107 14.05 -13.23 -4.17
N VAL A 108 13.37 -12.27 -4.79
CA VAL A 108 13.48 -12.02 -6.24
C VAL A 108 14.91 -11.63 -6.64
N ARG A 109 15.63 -10.88 -5.79
CA ARG A 109 17.05 -10.53 -6.03
C ARG A 109 18.00 -11.72 -5.98
N ASN A 110 17.63 -12.79 -5.27
CA ASN A 110 18.43 -14.00 -5.13
C ASN A 110 18.13 -15.05 -6.20
N LEU A 111 17.18 -14.79 -7.11
CA LEU A 111 16.93 -15.66 -8.25
C LEU A 111 17.97 -15.43 -9.34
N GLU A 112 18.48 -16.53 -9.89
CA GLU A 112 19.42 -16.52 -11.00
C GLU A 112 18.70 -16.88 -12.31
N GLY A 113 19.09 -16.23 -13.41
CA GLY A 113 18.56 -16.49 -14.75
C GLY A 113 18.07 -15.24 -15.48
N ALA A 114 17.96 -15.34 -16.81
CA ALA A 114 17.55 -14.23 -17.67
C ALA A 114 16.13 -13.73 -17.36
N GLU A 115 15.23 -14.63 -16.99
CA GLU A 115 13.85 -14.31 -16.59
C GLU A 115 13.81 -13.55 -15.25
N ALA A 116 14.66 -13.95 -14.29
CA ALA A 116 14.78 -13.29 -13.00
C ALA A 116 15.32 -11.85 -13.12
N GLU A 117 16.25 -11.60 -14.05
CA GLU A 117 16.74 -10.24 -14.32
C GLU A 117 15.65 -9.32 -14.89
N LEU A 118 14.80 -9.84 -15.79
CA LEU A 118 13.69 -9.08 -16.37
C LEU A 118 12.65 -8.73 -15.30
N VAL A 119 12.28 -9.69 -14.47
CA VAL A 119 11.37 -9.48 -13.34
C VAL A 119 11.94 -8.46 -12.36
N ASN A 120 13.23 -8.57 -11.98
CA ASN A 120 13.89 -7.59 -11.12
C ASN A 120 13.86 -6.18 -11.72
N ARG A 121 14.15 -6.05 -13.01
CA ARG A 121 14.13 -4.75 -13.72
C ARG A 121 12.74 -4.13 -13.73
N TYR A 122 11.70 -4.94 -13.99
CA TYR A 122 10.32 -4.48 -14.01
C TYR A 122 9.85 -4.02 -12.63
N LEU A 123 10.08 -4.84 -11.58
CA LEU A 123 9.73 -4.50 -10.21
C LEU A 123 10.46 -3.24 -9.74
N ARG A 124 11.73 -3.06 -10.10
CA ARG A 124 12.49 -1.83 -9.82
C ARG A 124 11.89 -0.62 -10.52
N GLY A 125 11.39 -0.78 -11.75
CA GLY A 125 10.65 0.27 -12.46
C GLY A 125 9.40 0.71 -11.69
N ILE A 126 8.63 -0.26 -11.19
CA ILE A 126 7.47 0.01 -10.33
C ILE A 126 7.88 0.75 -9.05
N GLN A 127 8.96 0.32 -8.39
CA GLN A 127 9.47 1.00 -7.19
C GLN A 127 9.82 2.46 -7.46
N VAL A 128 10.54 2.75 -8.56
CA VAL A 128 10.92 4.11 -8.94
C VAL A 128 9.69 4.96 -9.27
N GLN A 129 8.77 4.43 -10.07
CA GLN A 129 7.55 5.14 -10.47
C GLN A 129 6.66 5.48 -9.27
N ARG A 130 6.56 4.55 -8.30
CA ARG A 130 5.74 4.72 -7.09
C ARG A 130 6.47 5.43 -5.95
N GLN A 131 7.75 5.75 -6.13
CA GLN A 131 8.67 6.18 -5.06
C GLN A 131 8.61 5.23 -3.84
N ASP A 132 8.36 3.93 -4.11
CA ASP A 132 8.21 2.89 -3.11
C ASP A 132 9.54 2.18 -2.90
N PHE A 133 10.29 2.68 -1.93
CA PHE A 133 11.60 2.16 -1.54
C PHE A 133 11.55 1.35 -0.24
N ASN A 134 10.38 0.82 0.14
CA ASN A 134 10.23 0.03 1.37
C ASN A 134 11.09 -1.25 1.36
N GLY A 135 11.73 -1.57 0.22
CA GLY A 135 13.00 -2.31 0.08
C GLY A 135 12.91 -3.83 0.23
N LYS A 136 11.93 -4.31 0.99
CA LYS A 136 11.75 -5.73 1.35
C LYS A 136 10.55 -6.36 0.66
N VAL A 137 9.43 -5.64 0.56
CA VAL A 137 8.20 -6.15 -0.04
C VAL A 137 7.58 -5.10 -0.97
N LEU A 138 6.96 -5.56 -2.05
CA LEU A 138 6.21 -4.74 -2.99
C LEU A 138 4.84 -5.36 -3.25
N THR A 139 3.78 -4.61 -3.03
CA THR A 139 2.43 -5.04 -3.41
C THR A 139 2.20 -4.73 -4.89
N VAL A 140 2.03 -5.78 -5.69
CA VAL A 140 1.73 -5.69 -7.12
C VAL A 140 0.24 -5.82 -7.39
N ARG A 141 -0.22 -5.09 -8.41
CA ARG A 141 -1.62 -5.10 -8.86
C ARG A 141 -1.83 -6.23 -9.88
N SER A 142 -3.09 -6.52 -10.21
CA SER A 142 -3.45 -7.55 -11.19
C SER A 142 -2.80 -7.34 -12.57
N ASP A 143 -2.66 -6.09 -13.02
CA ASP A 143 -2.02 -5.80 -14.30
C ASP A 143 -0.51 -6.03 -14.26
N ASP A 144 0.14 -5.68 -13.16
CA ASP A 144 1.55 -6.00 -12.93
C ASP A 144 1.76 -7.52 -12.88
N LEU A 145 0.82 -8.27 -12.28
CA LEU A 145 0.85 -9.74 -12.29
C LEU A 145 0.72 -10.30 -13.70
N ARG A 146 -0.10 -9.71 -14.55
CA ARG A 146 -0.21 -10.12 -15.96
C ARG A 146 1.09 -9.84 -16.71
N ALA A 147 1.72 -8.68 -16.48
CA ALA A 147 3.02 -8.36 -17.07
C ALA A 147 4.11 -9.33 -16.60
N LEU A 148 4.16 -9.65 -15.30
CA LEU A 148 5.07 -10.64 -14.72
C LEU A 148 4.84 -12.05 -15.29
N ALA A 149 3.57 -12.44 -15.50
CA ALA A 149 3.21 -13.72 -16.13
C ALA A 149 3.81 -13.83 -17.54
N CYS A 150 3.64 -12.78 -18.35
CA CYS A 150 4.20 -12.70 -19.69
C CYS A 150 5.74 -12.77 -19.69
N MET A 151 6.40 -12.13 -18.72
CA MET A 151 7.87 -12.16 -18.59
C MET A 151 8.41 -13.53 -18.18
N LEU A 152 7.64 -14.27 -17.38
CA LEU A 152 7.96 -15.63 -16.93
C LEU A 152 7.49 -16.72 -17.92
N GLY A 153 6.88 -16.35 -19.06
CA GLY A 153 6.38 -17.29 -20.05
C GLY A 153 5.22 -18.18 -19.56
N VAL A 154 4.51 -17.75 -18.51
CA VAL A 154 3.41 -18.50 -17.89
C VAL A 154 2.07 -17.83 -18.16
N SER A 155 0.98 -18.62 -18.16
CA SER A 155 -0.37 -18.05 -18.25
C SER A 155 -0.68 -17.18 -17.02
N SER A 156 -1.48 -16.12 -17.19
CA SER A 156 -1.82 -15.19 -16.10
C SER A 156 -2.46 -15.87 -14.89
N ASP A 157 -3.22 -16.95 -15.12
CA ASP A 157 -3.84 -17.74 -14.06
C ASP A 157 -2.83 -18.61 -13.29
N ALA A 158 -1.75 -19.05 -13.96
CA ALA A 158 -0.69 -19.84 -13.36
C ALA A 158 0.41 -18.97 -12.70
N ALA A 159 0.48 -17.68 -13.04
CA ALA A 159 1.51 -16.77 -12.55
C ALA A 159 1.56 -16.69 -11.02
N VAL A 160 0.39 -16.67 -10.37
CA VAL A 160 0.30 -16.66 -8.91
C VAL A 160 0.85 -17.94 -8.31
N GLY A 161 0.49 -19.11 -8.87
CA GLY A 161 0.98 -20.39 -8.41
C GLY A 161 2.49 -20.56 -8.62
N GLN A 162 3.02 -20.03 -9.72
CA GLN A 162 4.46 -20.03 -10.01
C GLN A 162 5.23 -19.10 -9.09
N LEU A 163 4.73 -17.89 -8.81
CA LEU A 163 5.34 -16.98 -7.84
C LEU A 163 5.28 -17.53 -6.41
N GLU A 164 4.21 -18.26 -6.04
CA GLU A 164 4.11 -19.00 -4.77
C GLU A 164 5.09 -20.19 -4.72
N LEU A 165 5.23 -20.96 -5.80
CA LEU A 165 6.18 -22.08 -5.93
C LEU A 165 7.65 -21.65 -5.82
N LEU A 166 7.97 -20.50 -6.42
CA LEU A 166 9.28 -19.86 -6.32
C LEU A 166 9.51 -19.21 -4.94
N GLY A 167 8.49 -19.24 -4.05
CA GLY A 167 8.56 -18.69 -2.71
C GLY A 167 8.63 -17.15 -2.68
N LEU A 168 8.22 -16.48 -3.75
CA LEU A 168 8.33 -15.04 -3.95
C LEU A 168 7.09 -14.27 -3.49
N ALA A 169 5.97 -14.96 -3.34
CA ALA A 169 4.68 -14.34 -3.08
C ALA A 169 4.09 -14.73 -1.72
N TYR A 170 3.49 -13.75 -1.06
CA TYR A 170 2.60 -13.94 0.08
C TYR A 170 1.22 -13.40 -0.26
N ARG A 171 0.20 -14.26 -0.11
CA ARG A 171 -1.20 -13.87 -0.18
C ARG A 171 -1.59 -13.30 1.18
N ILE A 172 -2.03 -12.05 1.21
CA ILE A 172 -2.69 -11.44 2.37
C ILE A 172 -4.18 -11.41 2.05
#